data_AF-A0A7X4ISD6-F1
#
_entry.id   AF-A0A7X4ISD6-F1
#
_cell.length_a   1.000
_cell.length_b   1.000
_cell.length_c   1.000
_cell.angle_alpha   90.00
_cell.angle_beta   90.00
_cell.angle_gamma   90.00
#
_symmetry.space_group_name_H-M   'P 1'
#
loop_
_entity.id
_entity.type
_entity.pdbx_description
1 polymer ?
#
loop_
_entity_poly.entity_id
_entity_poly.type
_entity_poly.pdbx_seq_one_letter_code
_entity_poly.pdbx_strand_id
1 'polypeptide(L)'
;MRRTEEFPGFSPTVDPQEQVDRAMTLLGRRPDLQRRLRINPDPARKRQAGGWSVFGFRGSVGEFNESPHLLLHVPDNAVCARVILPNKARGGLWTRLRSARLAHLMSPVLRELAPTMANCPGMEPRLILKQRHWRTRSGPSFQDAYLDFDLRTLRGHPDSGVKRQPEWVEAAQHVVANKASNLELQVGATFPYDHCPAIRTVDALDHVASAWIGCRPFIECLRVG
;
A
#
# COMPACT_ATOMS: atom_id res chain seq x y z
N MET A 1 31.86 -2.53 17.75
CA MET A 1 30.69 -3.12 17.07
C MET A 1 29.52 -2.16 17.25
N ARG A 2 29.09 -1.42 16.22
CA ARG A 2 27.92 -0.52 16.36
C ARG A 2 26.68 -1.41 16.50
N ARG A 3 25.89 -1.26 17.56
CA ARG A 3 24.58 -1.92 17.67
C ARG A 3 23.81 -1.63 16.39
N THR A 4 23.39 -2.65 15.67
CA THR A 4 22.37 -2.52 14.64
C THR A 4 21.20 -1.78 15.28
N GLU A 5 20.85 -0.62 14.73
CA GLU A 5 19.71 0.16 15.21
C GLU A 5 18.43 -0.66 14.98
N GLU A 6 18.02 -1.41 15.99
CA GLU A 6 16.77 -2.15 15.98
C GLU A 6 15.60 -1.16 15.95
N PHE A 7 14.58 -1.43 15.14
CA PHE A 7 13.35 -0.65 15.14
C PHE A 7 12.47 -1.15 16.28
N PRO A 8 12.04 -0.30 17.24
CA PRO A 8 11.33 -0.78 18.43
C PRO A 8 9.88 -1.23 18.17
N GLY A 9 9.37 -0.98 16.96
CA GLY A 9 7.96 -1.08 16.61
C GLY A 9 7.33 0.30 16.45
N PHE A 10 6.14 0.33 15.85
CA PHE A 10 5.39 1.58 15.70
C PHE A 10 4.58 1.89 16.96
N SER A 11 4.46 3.17 17.31
CA SER A 11 3.69 3.66 18.46
C SER A 11 2.87 4.90 18.07
N PRO A 12 1.59 5.00 18.49
CA PRO A 12 0.79 6.20 18.28
C PRO A 12 1.27 7.40 19.10
N THR A 13 2.17 7.21 20.08
CA THR A 13 2.68 8.28 20.96
C THR A 13 3.97 8.92 20.48
N VAL A 14 4.59 8.37 19.42
CA VAL A 14 5.83 8.89 18.84
C VAL A 14 5.48 9.68 17.58
N ASP A 15 6.24 10.72 17.27
CA ASP A 15 6.04 11.52 16.06
C ASP A 15 5.92 10.59 14.82
N PRO A 16 4.80 10.64 14.08
CA PRO A 16 4.60 9.74 12.95
C PRO A 16 5.66 9.88 11.86
N GLN A 17 6.17 11.08 11.61
CA GLN A 17 7.16 11.29 10.56
C GLN A 17 8.53 10.75 10.97
N GLU A 18 8.94 10.92 12.22
CA GLU A 18 10.17 10.32 12.76
C GLU A 18 10.15 8.78 12.61
N GLN A 19 9.03 8.15 12.95
CA GLN A 19 8.87 6.70 12.81
C GLN A 19 8.99 6.26 11.35
N VAL A 20 8.35 6.99 10.43
CA VAL A 20 8.41 6.70 9.00
C VAL A 20 9.83 6.89 8.45
N ASP A 21 10.51 7.98 8.79
CA ASP A 21 11.86 8.27 8.30
C ASP A 21 12.84 7.17 8.74
N ARG A 22 12.75 6.74 10.00
CA ARG A 22 13.55 5.63 10.53
C ARG A 22 13.19 4.30 9.86
N ALA A 23 11.90 3.97 9.79
CA ALA A 23 11.42 2.74 9.18
C ALA A 23 11.86 2.63 7.71
N MET A 24 11.68 3.69 6.92
CA MET A 24 12.07 3.72 5.51
C MET A 24 13.59 3.62 5.34
N THR A 25 14.38 4.24 6.21
CA THR A 25 15.85 4.08 6.18
C THR A 25 16.27 2.62 6.35
N LEU A 26 15.63 1.89 7.28
CA LEU A 26 15.91 0.48 7.53
C LEU A 26 15.34 -0.43 6.43
N LEU A 27 14.10 -0.18 5.99
CA LEU A 27 13.45 -0.92 4.90
C LEU A 27 14.22 -0.78 3.58
N GLY A 28 14.80 0.39 3.28
CA GLY A 28 15.58 0.63 2.07
C GLY A 28 16.84 -0.24 1.99
N ARG A 29 17.38 -0.67 3.14
CA ARG A 29 18.56 -1.55 3.24
C ARG A 29 18.21 -3.04 3.08
N ARG A 30 16.93 -3.40 3.04
CA ARG A 30 16.51 -4.80 3.00
C ARG A 30 16.75 -5.44 1.62
N PRO A 31 17.55 -6.53 1.54
CA PRO A 31 17.88 -7.16 0.27
C PRO A 31 16.69 -7.90 -0.35
N ASP A 32 15.74 -8.40 0.44
CA ASP A 32 14.54 -9.06 -0.05
C ASP A 32 13.62 -8.09 -0.81
N LEU A 33 13.42 -6.85 -0.31
CA LEU A 33 12.67 -5.82 -1.02
C LEU A 33 13.35 -5.42 -2.32
N GLN A 34 14.67 -5.19 -2.30
CA GLN A 34 15.43 -4.86 -3.51
C GLN A 34 15.38 -5.98 -4.55
N ARG A 35 15.52 -7.25 -4.12
CA ARG A 35 15.54 -8.41 -5.02
C ARG A 35 14.14 -8.77 -5.54
N ARG A 36 13.15 -8.85 -4.67
CA ARG A 36 11.80 -9.33 -5.03
C ARG A 36 10.95 -8.23 -5.65
N LEU A 37 11.06 -7.00 -5.16
CA LEU A 37 10.24 -5.88 -5.60
C LEU A 37 11.00 -4.86 -6.46
N ARG A 38 12.31 -5.03 -6.66
CA ARG A 38 13.13 -4.11 -7.47
C ARG A 38 12.93 -2.67 -7.05
N ILE A 39 12.87 -2.37 -5.75
CA ILE A 39 12.70 -0.99 -5.27
C ILE A 39 13.96 -0.15 -5.54
N ASN A 40 13.77 1.15 -5.71
CA ASN A 40 14.83 2.12 -5.51
C ASN A 40 14.97 2.34 -3.98
N PRO A 41 16.13 2.07 -3.37
CA PRO A 41 16.29 2.18 -1.92
C PRO A 41 16.30 3.62 -1.40
N ASP A 42 16.33 4.62 -2.27
CA ASP A 42 16.23 6.03 -1.89
C ASP A 42 14.76 6.48 -1.86
N PRO A 43 14.16 6.67 -0.67
CA PRO A 43 12.77 7.04 -0.57
C PRO A 43 12.56 8.51 -0.99
N ALA A 44 11.59 8.75 -1.86
CA ALA A 44 11.20 10.12 -2.18
C ALA A 44 10.46 10.74 -0.98
N ARG A 45 10.92 11.91 -0.55
CA ARG A 45 10.36 12.65 0.58
C ARG A 45 9.48 13.79 0.09
N LYS A 46 8.27 13.90 0.62
CA LYS A 46 7.58 15.18 0.75
C LYS A 46 7.28 15.38 2.22
N ARG A 47 7.93 16.36 2.86
CA ARG A 47 7.49 16.86 4.17
C ARG A 47 6.10 17.48 3.98
N GLN A 48 5.06 16.70 4.23
CA GLN A 48 3.67 17.16 4.39
C GLN A 48 3.19 16.65 5.74
N ALA A 49 2.17 17.30 6.32
CA ALA A 49 1.56 16.86 7.57
C ALA A 49 1.04 15.42 7.45
N GLY A 50 1.32 14.58 8.45
CA GLY A 50 1.07 13.13 8.46
C GLY A 50 2.33 12.33 8.09
N GLY A 51 2.68 11.34 8.91
CA GLY A 51 3.89 10.55 8.71
C GLY A 51 3.78 9.62 7.51
N TRP A 52 4.33 10.00 6.35
CA TRP A 52 4.39 9.10 5.20
C TRP A 52 5.65 9.30 4.34
N SER A 53 6.00 8.25 3.60
CA SER A 53 7.12 8.24 2.65
C SER A 53 6.96 7.11 1.64
N VAL A 54 7.66 7.22 0.50
CA VAL A 54 7.49 6.28 -0.61
C VAL A 54 8.80 5.73 -1.15
N PHE A 55 8.80 4.47 -1.57
CA PHE A 55 9.83 3.91 -2.45
C PHE A 55 9.33 3.85 -3.88
N GLY A 56 10.05 4.44 -4.82
CA GLY A 56 9.86 4.15 -6.24
C GLY A 56 10.39 2.76 -6.61
N PHE A 57 10.01 2.26 -7.78
CA PHE A 57 10.64 1.06 -8.34
C PHE A 57 11.85 1.42 -9.21
N ARG A 58 12.88 0.58 -9.22
CA ARG A 58 14.08 0.72 -10.06
C ARG A 58 13.67 0.78 -11.54
N GLY A 59 14.18 1.77 -12.26
CA GLY A 59 13.83 2.03 -13.65
C GLY A 59 12.54 2.85 -13.85
N SER A 60 11.85 3.25 -12.78
CA SER A 60 10.75 4.22 -12.88
C SER A 60 11.29 5.58 -13.31
N VAL A 61 10.56 6.26 -14.19
CA VAL A 61 10.91 7.59 -14.71
C VAL A 61 9.83 8.59 -14.27
N GLY A 62 10.24 9.81 -13.95
CA GLY A 62 9.34 10.90 -13.53
C GLY A 62 9.20 11.05 -12.02
N GLU A 63 8.24 11.87 -11.60
CA GLU A 63 7.92 12.06 -10.18
C GLU A 63 7.17 10.83 -9.61
N PHE A 64 7.16 10.67 -8.27
CA PHE A 64 6.45 9.56 -7.63
C PHE A 64 4.94 9.52 -7.96
N ASN A 65 4.33 10.65 -8.31
CA ASN A 65 2.92 10.71 -8.72
C ASN A 65 2.68 10.28 -10.19
N GLU A 66 3.74 9.94 -10.93
CA GLU A 66 3.70 9.50 -12.33
C GLU A 66 4.05 8.02 -12.52
N SER A 67 4.48 7.35 -11.44
CA SER A 67 4.88 5.95 -11.44
C SER A 67 4.34 5.22 -10.21
N PRO A 68 4.05 3.91 -10.32
CA PRO A 68 3.72 3.10 -9.16
C PRO A 68 4.81 3.17 -8.08
N HIS A 69 4.42 3.12 -6.81
CA HIS A 69 5.36 3.20 -5.69
C HIS A 69 4.83 2.48 -4.46
N LEU A 70 5.74 2.11 -3.57
CA LEU A 70 5.41 1.64 -2.22
C LEU A 70 5.21 2.85 -1.32
N LEU A 71 4.18 2.84 -0.50
CA LEU A 71 3.85 3.85 0.51
C LEU A 71 3.90 3.19 1.89
N LEU A 72 4.61 3.85 2.81
CA LEU A 72 4.42 3.68 4.25
C LEU A 72 3.73 4.94 4.77
N HIS A 73 2.62 4.77 5.49
CA HIS A 73 1.89 5.87 6.13
C HIS A 73 1.52 5.44 7.55
N VAL A 74 1.73 6.32 8.53
CA VAL A 74 1.48 6.10 9.95
C VAL A 74 0.48 7.14 10.44
N PRO A 75 -0.83 6.93 10.22
CA PRO A 75 -1.87 7.71 10.89
C PRO A 75 -1.95 7.36 12.40
N ASP A 76 -2.70 8.16 13.17
CA ASP A 76 -2.81 8.03 14.62
C ASP A 76 -3.35 6.67 15.11
N ASN A 77 -4.06 5.94 14.26
CA ASN A 77 -4.75 4.70 14.62
C ASN A 77 -4.18 3.43 13.98
N ALA A 78 -3.24 3.53 13.04
CA ALA A 78 -2.74 2.37 12.31
C ALA A 78 -1.39 2.63 11.64
N VAL A 79 -0.79 1.55 11.11
CA VAL A 79 0.27 1.63 10.09
C VAL A 79 -0.27 1.12 8.77
N CYS A 80 0.05 1.78 7.68
CA CYS A 80 -0.42 1.45 6.33
C CYS A 80 0.76 1.18 5.41
N ALA A 81 0.85 -0.04 4.87
CA ALA A 81 1.87 -0.44 3.90
C ALA A 81 1.19 -0.79 2.57
N ARG A 82 1.32 0.08 1.56
CA ARG A 82 0.54 -0.02 0.32
C ARG A 82 1.39 0.12 -0.94
N VAL A 83 0.92 -0.48 -2.02
CA VAL A 83 1.35 -0.17 -3.40
C VAL A 83 0.34 0.81 -3.97
N ILE A 84 0.81 1.93 -4.49
CA ILE A 84 -0.01 2.99 -5.06
C ILE A 84 0.15 2.98 -6.58
N LEU A 85 -0.97 2.97 -7.30
CA LEU A 85 -1.04 3.40 -8.70
C LEU A 85 -1.63 4.82 -8.73
N PRO A 86 -0.80 5.85 -9.00
CA PRO A 86 -1.28 7.22 -9.00
C PRO A 86 -2.07 7.55 -10.26
N ASN A 87 -2.85 8.62 -10.21
CA ASN A 87 -3.65 9.07 -11.35
C ASN A 87 -2.84 9.34 -12.63
N LYS A 88 -1.66 9.97 -12.48
CA LYS A 88 -0.80 10.34 -13.63
C LYS A 88 0.12 9.20 -14.07
N ALA A 89 -0.10 7.97 -13.60
CA ALA A 89 0.68 6.82 -13.98
C ALA A 89 0.79 6.69 -15.51
N ARG A 90 2.02 6.74 -16.03
CA ARG A 90 2.32 6.69 -17.47
C ARG A 90 2.43 5.23 -17.96
N GLY A 91 2.75 5.02 -19.25
CA GLY A 91 3.05 3.68 -19.79
C GLY A 91 1.83 2.75 -19.92
N GLY A 92 0.62 3.29 -20.07
CA GLY A 92 -0.60 2.51 -20.29
C GLY A 92 -1.02 1.66 -19.08
N LEU A 93 -0.54 1.97 -17.87
CA LEU A 93 -0.82 1.19 -16.66
C LEU A 93 -2.32 1.15 -16.32
N TRP A 94 -2.99 2.30 -16.39
CA TRP A 94 -4.45 2.36 -16.24
C TRP A 94 -5.17 1.57 -17.33
N THR A 95 -4.71 1.63 -18.58
CA THR A 95 -5.28 0.84 -19.68
C THR A 95 -5.19 -0.66 -19.40
N ARG A 96 -4.04 -1.14 -18.90
CA ARG A 96 -3.87 -2.54 -18.52
C ARG A 96 -4.82 -2.97 -17.41
N LEU A 97 -5.00 -2.14 -16.38
CA LEU A 97 -5.95 -2.42 -15.32
C LEU A 97 -7.41 -2.40 -15.80
N ARG A 98 -7.77 -1.51 -16.73
CA ARG A 98 -9.12 -1.50 -17.34
C ARG A 98 -9.45 -2.81 -18.04
N SER A 99 -8.46 -3.39 -18.73
CA SER A 99 -8.60 -4.67 -19.43
C SER A 99 -8.49 -5.88 -18.50
N ALA A 100 -7.93 -5.70 -17.30
CA ALA A 100 -7.84 -6.76 -16.31
C ALA A 100 -9.16 -6.92 -15.55
N ARG A 101 -9.45 -8.15 -15.12
CA ARG A 101 -10.50 -8.42 -14.12
C ARG A 101 -9.88 -8.26 -12.74
N LEU A 102 -10.24 -7.20 -12.02
CA LEU A 102 -9.66 -6.83 -10.72
C LEU A 102 -9.78 -7.97 -9.70
N ALA A 103 -10.90 -8.69 -9.67
CA ALA A 103 -11.08 -9.89 -8.85
C ALA A 103 -10.05 -10.98 -9.14
N HIS A 104 -9.69 -11.18 -10.42
CA HIS A 104 -8.67 -12.13 -10.84
C HIS A 104 -7.27 -11.65 -10.46
N LEU A 105 -7.01 -10.34 -10.52
CA LEU A 105 -5.73 -9.75 -10.12
C LEU A 105 -5.53 -9.75 -8.60
N MET A 106 -6.59 -9.48 -7.82
CA MET A 106 -6.54 -9.41 -6.35
C MET A 106 -6.53 -10.79 -5.69
N SER A 107 -7.06 -11.82 -6.35
CA SER A 107 -7.05 -13.20 -5.84
C SER A 107 -5.64 -13.71 -5.51
N PRO A 108 -4.64 -13.62 -6.41
CA PRO A 108 -3.25 -13.94 -6.09
C PRO A 108 -2.64 -13.07 -4.99
N VAL A 109 -2.95 -11.77 -4.96
CA VAL A 109 -2.46 -10.85 -3.92
C VAL A 109 -2.91 -11.31 -2.54
N LEU A 110 -4.21 -11.60 -2.37
CA LEU A 110 -4.76 -12.08 -1.11
C LEU A 110 -4.11 -13.39 -0.65
N ARG A 111 -3.85 -14.30 -1.59
CA ARG A 111 -3.15 -15.57 -1.30
C ARG A 111 -1.70 -15.34 -0.85
N GLU A 112 -0.99 -14.42 -1.49
CA GLU A 112 0.41 -14.09 -1.13
C GLU A 112 0.49 -13.29 0.20
N LEU A 113 -0.57 -12.59 0.59
CA LEU A 113 -0.69 -11.93 1.90
C LEU A 113 -1.08 -12.88 3.04
N ALA A 114 -1.61 -14.07 2.74
CA ALA A 114 -2.10 -15.02 3.75
C ALA A 114 -1.05 -15.40 4.81
N PRO A 115 0.23 -15.69 4.46
CA PRO A 115 1.26 -15.96 5.47
C PRO A 115 1.51 -14.75 6.38
N THR A 116 1.44 -13.53 5.86
CA THR A 116 1.61 -12.32 6.67
C THR A 116 0.44 -12.14 7.63
N MET A 117 -0.79 -12.40 7.19
CA MET A 117 -1.97 -12.34 8.06
C MET A 117 -1.92 -13.38 9.17
N ALA A 118 -1.40 -14.58 8.89
CA ALA A 118 -1.20 -15.61 9.92
C ALA A 118 -0.18 -15.17 10.98
N ASN A 119 0.84 -14.39 10.60
CA ASN A 119 1.92 -13.95 11.48
C ASN A 119 1.70 -12.57 12.15
N CYS A 120 0.81 -11.70 11.63
CA CYS A 120 0.25 -10.54 12.36
C CYS A 120 -1.27 -10.68 12.39
N PRO A 121 -1.81 -11.42 13.38
CA PRO A 121 -3.25 -11.42 13.63
C PRO A 121 -3.74 -9.98 13.80
N GLY A 122 -4.85 -9.66 13.13
CA GLY A 122 -5.40 -8.29 13.07
C GLY A 122 -4.93 -7.45 11.88
N MET A 123 -4.00 -7.95 11.07
CA MET A 123 -3.68 -7.29 9.80
C MET A 123 -4.89 -7.34 8.87
N GLU A 124 -5.18 -6.22 8.22
CA GLU A 124 -6.25 -6.12 7.23
C GLU A 124 -5.68 -5.92 5.83
N PRO A 125 -5.86 -6.86 4.88
CA PRO A 125 -5.51 -6.61 3.50
C PRO A 125 -6.55 -5.68 2.87
N ARG A 126 -6.13 -4.53 2.34
CA ARG A 126 -7.06 -3.49 1.84
C ARG A 126 -6.88 -3.23 0.35
N LEU A 127 -7.99 -2.93 -0.32
CA LEU A 127 -8.00 -2.22 -1.59
C LEU A 127 -8.72 -0.89 -1.41
N ILE A 128 -8.10 0.17 -1.91
CA ILE A 128 -8.62 1.53 -1.79
C ILE A 128 -8.63 2.21 -3.14
N LEU A 129 -9.77 2.78 -3.51
CA LEU A 129 -9.93 3.66 -4.64
C LEU A 129 -10.34 5.03 -4.15
N LYS A 130 -9.57 6.03 -4.55
CA LYS A 130 -9.78 7.42 -4.15
C LYS A 130 -9.91 8.30 -5.38
N GLN A 131 -11.01 9.04 -5.48
CA GLN A 131 -11.15 10.12 -6.44
C GLN A 131 -10.95 11.46 -5.75
N ARG A 132 -10.19 12.36 -6.41
CA ARG A 132 -9.97 13.72 -5.91
C ARG A 132 -10.12 14.74 -7.02
N HIS A 133 -10.52 15.97 -6.68
CA HIS A 133 -10.33 17.13 -7.53
C HIS A 133 -9.64 18.26 -6.77
N TRP A 134 -9.16 19.26 -7.52
CA TRP A 134 -8.49 20.44 -6.98
C TRP A 134 -9.12 21.67 -7.60
N ARG A 135 -9.52 22.65 -6.77
CA ARG A 135 -9.99 23.95 -7.29
C ARG A 135 -8.88 24.71 -7.99
N THR A 136 -7.66 24.61 -7.49
CA THR A 136 -6.44 25.19 -8.07
C THR A 136 -5.29 24.19 -7.96
N ARG A 137 -4.30 24.27 -8.86
CA ARG A 137 -3.19 23.30 -8.93
C ARG A 137 -2.38 23.17 -7.63
N SER A 138 -2.35 24.22 -6.81
CA SER A 138 -1.66 24.28 -5.51
C SER A 138 -2.60 24.21 -4.30
N GLY A 139 -3.92 24.19 -4.51
CA GLY A 139 -4.90 24.18 -3.44
C GLY A 139 -5.03 22.82 -2.74
N PRO A 140 -5.79 22.75 -1.63
CA PRO A 140 -6.16 21.48 -1.03
C PRO A 140 -6.99 20.67 -2.04
N SER A 141 -6.79 19.35 -2.02
CA SER A 141 -7.64 18.44 -2.77
C SER A 141 -8.98 18.25 -2.04
N PHE A 142 -10.06 18.12 -2.81
CA PHE A 142 -11.35 17.63 -2.34
C PHE A 142 -11.46 16.14 -2.65
N GLN A 143 -12.03 15.35 -1.74
CA GLN A 143 -12.30 13.93 -1.96
C GLN A 143 -13.73 13.76 -2.45
N ASP A 144 -13.90 13.33 -3.70
CA ASP A 144 -15.23 13.15 -4.32
C ASP A 144 -15.81 11.77 -4.04
N ALA A 145 -14.94 10.77 -4.01
CA ALA A 145 -15.32 9.38 -3.79
C ALA A 145 -14.18 8.65 -3.07
N TYR A 146 -14.58 7.71 -2.21
CA TYR A 146 -13.67 6.87 -1.46
C TYR A 146 -14.30 5.50 -1.27
N LEU A 147 -13.66 4.48 -1.84
CA LEU A 147 -14.02 3.08 -1.65
C LEU A 147 -12.84 2.41 -0.97
N ASP A 148 -13.07 1.83 0.20
CA ASP A 148 -12.05 1.20 1.04
C ASP A 148 -12.63 -0.07 1.64
N PHE A 149 -12.13 -1.22 1.22
CA PHE A 149 -12.65 -2.50 1.67
C PHE A 149 -11.54 -3.52 1.91
N ASP A 150 -11.87 -4.48 2.76
CA ASP A 150 -11.04 -5.62 3.07
C ASP A 150 -11.06 -6.62 1.91
N LEU A 151 -9.89 -6.94 1.35
CA LEU A 151 -9.75 -7.88 0.24
C LEU A 151 -10.24 -9.29 0.58
N ARG A 152 -10.32 -9.67 1.87
CA ARG A 152 -10.92 -10.93 2.31
C ARG A 152 -12.38 -11.06 1.89
N THR A 153 -13.12 -9.97 1.69
CA THR A 153 -14.51 -10.03 1.23
C THR A 153 -14.64 -10.67 -0.15
N LEU A 154 -13.58 -10.75 -0.96
CA LEU A 154 -13.59 -11.41 -2.27
C LEU A 154 -14.06 -12.88 -2.19
N ARG A 155 -13.68 -13.57 -1.10
CA ARG A 155 -13.96 -15.00 -0.89
C ARG A 155 -14.64 -15.29 0.45
N GLY A 156 -14.67 -14.31 1.37
CA GLY A 156 -14.94 -14.53 2.78
C GLY A 156 -13.73 -15.09 3.51
N HIS A 157 -13.72 -14.95 4.84
CA HIS A 157 -12.69 -15.49 5.72
C HIS A 157 -13.34 -15.95 7.04
N PRO A 158 -13.64 -17.25 7.20
CA PRO A 158 -14.40 -17.78 8.34
C PRO A 158 -13.78 -17.40 9.70
N ASP A 159 -12.46 -17.56 9.84
CA ASP A 159 -11.78 -17.37 11.13
C ASP A 159 -11.78 -15.91 11.62
N SER A 160 -12.00 -14.95 10.70
CA SER A 160 -12.08 -13.53 11.04
C SER A 160 -13.50 -12.98 10.95
N GLY A 161 -14.50 -13.82 10.69
CA GLY A 161 -15.90 -13.42 10.52
C GLY A 161 -16.19 -12.57 9.28
N VAL A 162 -15.23 -12.39 8.37
CA VAL A 162 -15.41 -11.56 7.16
C VAL A 162 -16.28 -12.32 6.17
N LYS A 163 -17.46 -11.76 5.87
CA LYS A 163 -18.39 -12.34 4.89
C LYS A 163 -17.93 -12.07 3.46
N ARG A 164 -18.27 -13.00 2.56
CA ARG A 164 -18.05 -12.79 1.13
C ARG A 164 -18.98 -11.68 0.62
N GLN A 165 -18.39 -10.65 0.01
CA GLN A 165 -19.07 -9.49 -0.58
C GLN A 165 -18.35 -9.11 -1.89
N PRO A 166 -18.63 -9.80 -3.01
CA PRO A 166 -18.00 -9.52 -4.30
C PRO A 166 -18.36 -8.14 -4.87
N GLU A 167 -19.45 -7.53 -4.39
CA GLU A 167 -19.98 -6.26 -4.87
C GLU A 167 -18.94 -5.13 -4.74
N TRP A 168 -18.07 -5.18 -3.73
CA TRP A 168 -17.02 -4.17 -3.55
C TRP A 168 -15.94 -4.23 -4.62
N VAL A 169 -15.50 -5.43 -5.02
CA VAL A 169 -14.52 -5.56 -6.10
C VAL A 169 -15.15 -5.28 -7.46
N GLU A 170 -16.45 -5.54 -7.64
CA GLU A 170 -17.20 -5.20 -8.84
C GLU A 170 -17.39 -3.69 -8.98
N ALA A 171 -17.75 -2.99 -7.90
CA ALA A 171 -17.79 -1.53 -7.86
C ALA A 171 -16.43 -0.91 -8.17
N ALA A 172 -15.36 -1.44 -7.56
CA ALA A 172 -13.99 -1.04 -7.85
C ALA A 172 -13.61 -1.25 -9.32
N GLN A 173 -13.94 -2.41 -9.89
CA GLN A 173 -13.72 -2.70 -11.31
C GLN A 173 -14.47 -1.69 -12.19
N HIS A 174 -15.72 -1.38 -11.89
CA HIS A 174 -16.52 -0.45 -12.68
C HIS A 174 -15.90 0.95 -12.70
N VAL A 175 -15.44 1.45 -11.54
CA VAL A 175 -14.74 2.74 -11.44
C VAL A 175 -13.42 2.75 -12.20
N VAL A 176 -12.63 1.67 -12.11
CA VAL A 176 -11.36 1.54 -12.84
C VAL A 176 -11.58 1.49 -14.35
N ALA A 177 -12.50 0.63 -14.80
CA ALA A 177 -12.86 0.44 -16.21
C ALA A 177 -13.31 1.76 -16.87
N ASN A 178 -14.09 2.56 -16.13
CA ASN A 178 -14.66 3.82 -16.60
C ASN A 178 -13.92 5.06 -16.09
N LYS A 179 -12.65 4.93 -15.66
CA LYS A 179 -11.87 6.04 -15.11
C LYS A 179 -11.86 7.24 -16.08
N ALA A 180 -12.56 8.31 -15.73
CA ALA A 180 -12.58 9.58 -16.46
C ALA A 180 -12.04 10.76 -15.65
N SER A 181 -11.69 10.54 -14.39
CA SER A 181 -11.30 11.55 -13.40
C SER A 181 -9.93 11.26 -12.78
N ASN A 182 -9.52 12.10 -11.83
CA ASN A 182 -8.30 11.88 -11.07
C ASN A 182 -8.53 10.80 -9.99
N LEU A 183 -8.08 9.60 -10.32
CA LEU A 183 -8.29 8.37 -9.57
C LEU A 183 -6.94 7.80 -9.13
N GLU A 184 -6.86 7.37 -7.87
CA GLU A 184 -5.73 6.66 -7.28
C GLU A 184 -6.22 5.30 -6.78
N LEU A 185 -5.46 4.24 -7.08
CA LEU A 185 -5.71 2.89 -6.60
C LEU A 185 -4.58 2.49 -5.64
N GLN A 186 -4.94 1.94 -4.49
CA GLN A 186 -4.02 1.44 -3.49
C GLN A 186 -4.35 -0.01 -3.15
N VAL A 187 -3.32 -0.85 -3.02
CA VAL A 187 -3.45 -2.25 -2.62
C VAL A 187 -2.37 -2.55 -1.58
N GLY A 188 -2.73 -3.16 -0.46
CA GLY A 188 -1.76 -3.42 0.60
C GLY A 188 -2.37 -3.92 1.89
N ALA A 189 -1.75 -3.53 3.00
CA ALA A 189 -2.19 -3.86 4.33
C ALA A 189 -2.36 -2.61 5.20
N THR A 190 -3.31 -2.70 6.13
CA THR A 190 -3.43 -1.81 7.29
C THR A 190 -3.19 -2.65 8.54
N PHE A 191 -2.46 -2.09 9.50
CA PHE A 191 -2.11 -2.69 10.79
C PHE A 191 -2.66 -1.78 11.89
N PRO A 192 -3.92 -1.96 12.31
CA PRO A 192 -4.52 -1.14 13.35
C PRO A 192 -3.83 -1.36 14.71
N TYR A 193 -3.58 -0.29 15.46
CA TYR A 193 -2.86 -0.38 16.73
C TYR A 193 -3.65 -1.11 17.82
N ASP A 194 -4.97 -1.05 17.76
CA ASP A 194 -5.90 -1.66 18.70
C ASP A 194 -5.95 -3.19 18.58
N HIS A 195 -5.69 -3.75 17.38
CA HIS A 195 -5.83 -5.20 17.17
C HIS A 195 -4.74 -5.90 16.33
N CYS A 196 -3.68 -5.24 15.83
CA CYS A 196 -2.45 -5.91 15.35
C CYS A 196 -1.27 -5.63 16.31
N PRO A 197 -1.15 -6.36 17.44
CA PRO A 197 -0.10 -6.08 18.43
C PRO A 197 1.31 -6.22 17.86
N ALA A 198 1.53 -7.06 16.83
CA ALA A 198 2.84 -7.30 16.25
C ALA A 198 3.42 -6.08 15.50
N ILE A 199 2.61 -5.08 15.14
CA ILE A 199 3.14 -3.84 14.56
C ILE A 199 3.85 -2.95 15.58
N ARG A 200 3.68 -3.24 16.88
CA ARG A 200 4.29 -2.53 18.01
C ARG A 200 5.48 -3.28 18.60
N THR A 201 6.02 -4.26 17.88
CA THR A 201 7.18 -5.05 18.30
C THR A 201 8.36 -4.81 17.37
N VAL A 202 9.51 -5.40 17.70
CA VAL A 202 10.73 -5.31 16.89
C VAL A 202 10.58 -5.92 15.48
N ASP A 203 9.59 -6.80 15.29
CA ASP A 203 9.31 -7.46 14.00
C ASP A 203 8.41 -6.62 13.07
N ALA A 204 8.01 -5.42 13.49
CA ALA A 204 7.08 -4.56 12.75
C ALA A 204 7.51 -4.32 11.28
N LEU A 205 8.82 -4.15 11.04
CA LEU A 205 9.33 -3.92 9.68
C LEU A 205 9.30 -5.19 8.83
N ASP A 206 9.35 -6.38 9.43
CA ASP A 206 9.15 -7.65 8.72
C ASP A 206 7.70 -7.78 8.25
N HIS A 207 6.73 -7.37 9.06
CA HIS A 207 5.33 -7.36 8.67
C HIS A 207 5.05 -6.36 7.54
N VAL A 208 5.59 -5.13 7.62
CA VAL A 208 5.48 -4.11 6.57
C VAL A 208 6.10 -4.61 5.25
N ALA A 209 7.34 -5.13 5.31
CA ALA A 209 8.03 -5.66 4.13
C ALA A 209 7.25 -6.85 3.53
N SER A 210 6.77 -7.77 4.36
CA SER A 210 5.99 -8.93 3.93
C SER A 210 4.68 -8.52 3.25
N ALA A 211 3.99 -7.48 3.75
CA ALA A 211 2.78 -6.96 3.11
C ALA A 211 3.06 -6.39 1.71
N TRP A 212 4.11 -5.59 1.54
CA TRP A 212 4.50 -5.11 0.21
C TRP A 212 4.89 -6.26 -0.72
N ILE A 213 5.63 -7.25 -0.20
CA ILE A 213 6.01 -8.45 -0.96
C ILE A 213 4.76 -9.24 -1.39
N GLY A 214 3.76 -9.38 -0.53
CA GLY A 214 2.50 -10.03 -0.86
C GLY A 214 1.73 -9.33 -1.99
N CYS A 215 1.97 -8.03 -2.18
CA CYS A 215 1.43 -7.27 -3.31
C CYS A 215 2.17 -7.50 -4.64
N ARG A 216 3.19 -8.37 -4.69
CA ARG A 216 3.96 -8.67 -5.91
C ARG A 216 3.08 -8.94 -7.14
N PRO A 217 2.00 -9.76 -7.10
CA PRO A 217 1.17 -9.99 -8.29
C PRO A 217 0.58 -8.70 -8.89
N PHE A 218 0.20 -7.75 -8.03
CA PHE A 218 -0.25 -6.43 -8.47
C PHE A 218 0.92 -5.60 -9.03
N ILE A 219 2.07 -5.59 -8.36
CA ILE A 219 3.27 -4.88 -8.82
C ILE A 219 3.72 -5.38 -10.20
N GLU A 220 3.75 -6.70 -10.45
CA GLU A 220 4.14 -7.25 -11.75
C GLU A 220 3.16 -6.84 -12.86
N CYS A 221 1.85 -6.76 -12.58
CA CYS A 221 0.87 -6.23 -13.52
C CYS A 221 1.16 -4.75 -13.87
N LEU A 222 1.69 -3.99 -12.91
CA LEU A 222 2.06 -2.59 -13.04
C LEU A 222 3.49 -2.36 -13.57
N ARG A 223 4.28 -3.39 -13.82
CA ARG A 223 5.60 -3.22 -14.45
C ARG A 223 5.45 -3.17 -15.95
N VAL A 224 6.09 -2.20 -16.57
CA VAL A 224 6.27 -2.21 -18.03
C VAL A 224 7.33 -3.28 -18.31
N GLY A 225 7.06 -4.18 -19.27
CA GLY A 225 8.09 -5.02 -19.86
C GLY A 225 9.16 -4.18 -20.53
#